data_AF-A0A9W8GY87-F1
#
_entry.id   AF-A0A9W8GY87-F1
#
_cell.length_a   1.000
_cell.length_b   1.000
_cell.length_c   1.000
_cell.angle_alpha   90.00
_cell.angle_beta   90.00
_cell.angle_gamma   90.00
#
_symmetry.space_group_name_H-M   'P 1'
#
loop_
_entity.id
_entity.type
_entity.pdbx_description
1 polymer ?
#
loop_
_entity_poly.entity_id
_entity_poly.type
_entity_poly.pdbx_seq_one_letter_code
_entity_poly.pdbx_strand_id
1 'polypeptide(L)'
;MDMLLGAIQSQTIDLCTVDTISSFANIPYYFYYANDADKSEFMPTELLRKSFFATLLELPILVGYLVIESSGCAKVVVDPDNLNVPEFLESQCSAHFCDL
;
A
#
# COMPACT_ATOMS: atom_id res chain seq x y z
N MET A 1 13.16 -4.05 3.67
CA MET A 1 12.14 -4.78 4.44
C MET A 1 12.52 -4.81 5.93
N ASP A 2 13.73 -5.23 6.28
CA ASP A 2 14.22 -5.26 7.67
C ASP A 2 14.22 -3.89 8.37
N MET A 3 14.50 -2.80 7.64
CA MET A 3 14.36 -1.43 8.18
C MET A 3 12.91 -1.03 8.48
N LEU A 4 11.93 -1.65 7.84
CA LEU A 4 10.51 -1.36 8.05
C LEU A 4 10.01 -2.00 9.35
N LEU A 5 10.41 -3.26 9.58
CA LEU A 5 10.01 -4.07 10.73
C LEU A 5 10.43 -3.48 12.08
N GLY A 6 11.60 -2.83 12.14
CA GLY A 6 12.11 -2.24 13.39
C GLY A 6 11.59 -0.83 13.71
N ALA A 7 10.99 -0.13 12.74
CA ALA A 7 10.56 1.25 12.90
C ALA A 7 9.06 1.40 13.19
N ILE A 8 8.26 0.39 12.85
CA ILE A 8 6.82 0.40 13.05
C ILE A 8 6.49 -0.01 14.49
N GLN A 9 5.73 0.84 15.17
CA GLN A 9 5.26 0.57 16.53
C GLN A 9 3.90 -0.12 16.50
N SER A 10 3.64 -0.94 17.51
CA SER A 10 2.32 -1.52 17.69
C SER A 10 1.28 -0.44 17.98
N GLN A 11 0.16 -0.51 17.28
CA GLN A 11 -0.97 0.38 17.50
C GLN A 11 -2.28 -0.26 17.04
N THR A 12 -3.38 0.22 17.61
CA THR A 12 -4.74 -0.13 17.19
C THR A 12 -5.48 1.14 16.82
N ILE A 13 -6.14 1.12 15.68
CA ILE A 13 -6.89 2.24 15.13
C ILE A 13 -8.35 1.81 15.02
N ASP A 14 -9.20 2.35 15.88
CA ASP A 14 -10.63 2.08 15.84
C ASP A 14 -11.26 2.75 14.61
N LEU A 15 -12.08 2.01 13.88
CA LEU A 15 -12.77 2.53 12.70
C LEU A 15 -14.13 3.11 13.10
N CYS A 16 -14.46 4.28 12.55
CA CYS A 16 -15.81 4.80 12.72
C CYS A 16 -16.81 3.99 11.89
N THR A 17 -18.11 4.29 12.02
CA THR A 17 -19.16 3.58 11.28
C THR A 17 -18.96 3.64 9.77
N VAL A 18 -18.56 4.80 9.22
CA VAL A 18 -18.35 4.97 7.77
C VAL A 18 -17.13 4.18 7.29
N ASP A 19 -16.04 4.19 8.08
CA ASP A 19 -14.83 3.43 7.78
C ASP A 19 -15.12 1.92 7.82
N THR A 20 -15.86 1.46 8.84
CA THR A 20 -16.24 0.06 8.99
C THR A 20 -17.02 -0.44 7.78
N ILE A 21 -18.03 0.31 7.33
CA ILE A 21 -18.82 -0.06 6.14
C ILE A 21 -17.93 -0.17 4.89
N SER A 22 -16.98 0.76 4.74
CA SER A 22 -16.10 0.80 3.57
C SER A 22 -15.01 -0.28 3.60
N SER A 23 -14.63 -0.75 4.79
CA SER A 23 -13.55 -1.72 4.99
C SER A 23 -13.82 -3.12 4.41
N PHE A 24 -15.08 -3.42 4.09
CA PHE A 24 -15.47 -4.72 3.52
C PHE A 24 -15.21 -4.84 2.00
N ALA A 25 -14.76 -3.77 1.34
CA ALA A 25 -14.50 -3.77 -0.09
C ALA A 25 -13.02 -3.53 -0.39
N ASN A 26 -12.46 -4.36 -1.28
CA ASN A 26 -11.18 -4.07 -1.92
C ASN A 26 -11.44 -3.27 -3.20
N ILE A 27 -10.90 -2.05 -3.27
CA ILE A 27 -11.09 -1.16 -4.41
C ILE A 27 -9.77 -1.11 -5.21
N PRO A 28 -9.73 -1.68 -6.43
CA PRO A 28 -8.54 -1.58 -7.27
C PRO A 28 -8.43 -0.18 -7.88
N TYR A 29 -7.21 0.37 -7.88
CA TYR A 29 -6.89 1.64 -8.52
C TYR A 29 -5.88 1.43 -9.65
N TYR A 30 -6.11 2.11 -10.78
CA TYR A 30 -5.24 2.10 -11.94
C TYR A 30 -4.89 3.54 -12.32
N PHE A 31 -3.60 3.79 -12.51
CA PHE A 31 -3.07 5.11 -12.88
C PHE A 31 -2.23 4.98 -14.14
N TYR A 32 -2.50 5.83 -15.13
CA TYR A 32 -1.78 5.87 -16.40
C TYR A 32 -0.98 7.17 -16.48
N TYR A 33 0.29 7.07 -16.85
CA TYR A 33 1.19 8.22 -16.96
C TYR A 33 1.89 8.20 -18.32
N ALA A 34 2.05 9.38 -18.93
CA ALA A 34 2.74 9.56 -20.20
C ALA A 34 4.09 10.27 -20.01
N ASN A 35 5.10 9.86 -20.78
CA ASN A 35 6.42 10.49 -20.79
C ASN A 35 6.50 11.61 -21.82
N ASP A 36 5.72 12.67 -21.64
CA ASP A 36 5.59 13.76 -22.63
C ASP A 36 6.91 14.55 -22.86
N ALA A 37 7.85 14.45 -21.91
CA ALA A 37 9.13 15.14 -21.95
C ALA A 37 10.28 14.27 -22.48
N ASP A 38 9.98 13.07 -23.02
CA ASP A 38 10.94 12.10 -23.57
C ASP A 38 12.14 11.87 -22.64
N LYS A 39 11.86 11.77 -21.33
CA LYS A 39 12.92 11.53 -20.33
C LYS A 39 13.37 10.09 -20.42
N SER A 40 14.69 9.88 -20.47
CA SER A 40 15.29 8.54 -20.45
C SER A 40 14.96 7.75 -19.18
N GLU A 41 14.68 8.44 -18.06
CA GLU A 41 14.31 7.87 -16.77
C GLU A 41 12.89 8.27 -16.37
N PHE A 42 11.90 7.79 -17.14
CA PHE A 42 10.49 7.95 -16.78
C PHE A 42 10.09 6.88 -15.76
N MET A 43 9.60 7.29 -14.58
CA MET A 43 9.17 6.40 -13.49
C MET A 43 10.27 5.41 -13.03
N PRO A 44 11.43 5.89 -12.54
CA PRO A 44 12.54 5.02 -12.17
C PRO A 44 12.18 4.06 -11.03
N THR A 45 12.27 2.75 -11.30
CA THR A 45 11.84 1.65 -10.44
C THR A 45 12.38 1.76 -9.01
N GLU A 46 13.69 1.98 -8.86
CA GLU A 46 14.32 2.00 -7.53
C GLU A 46 13.86 3.19 -6.68
N LEU A 47 13.59 4.34 -7.32
CA LEU A 47 13.04 5.49 -6.63
C LEU A 47 11.61 5.20 -6.18
N LEU A 48 10.78 4.64 -7.07
CA LEU A 48 9.40 4.27 -6.75
C LEU A 48 9.34 3.24 -5.61
N ARG A 49 10.16 2.19 -5.69
CA ARG A 49 10.28 1.17 -4.64
C ARG A 49 10.68 1.78 -3.30
N LYS A 50 11.70 2.65 -3.29
CA LYS A 50 12.17 3.31 -2.06
C LYS A 50 11.10 4.23 -1.47
N SER A 51 10.46 5.04 -2.31
CA SER A 51 9.38 5.95 -1.89
C SER A 51 8.17 5.18 -1.37
N PHE A 52 7.79 4.07 -2.02
CA PHE A 52 6.72 3.19 -1.56
C PHE A 52 6.95 2.73 -0.11
N PHE A 53 8.15 2.19 0.19
CA PHE A 53 8.46 1.76 1.56
C PHE A 53 8.58 2.93 2.54
N ALA A 54 9.07 4.10 2.11
CA ALA A 54 9.08 5.29 2.96
C ALA A 54 7.65 5.72 3.34
N THR A 55 6.70 5.66 2.40
CA THR A 55 5.29 5.97 2.68
C THR A 55 4.66 4.97 3.65
N LEU A 56 4.98 3.68 3.57
CA LEU A 56 4.48 2.68 4.53
C LEU A 56 4.97 2.94 5.97
N LEU A 57 6.16 3.55 6.14
CA LEU A 57 6.65 3.98 7.44
C LEU A 57 5.89 5.18 7.99
N GLU A 58 5.51 6.13 7.12
CA GLU A 58 4.74 7.32 7.52
C GLU A 58 3.26 7.01 7.75
N LEU A 59 2.73 5.96 7.11
CA LEU A 59 1.33 5.54 7.18
C LEU A 59 1.20 4.07 7.61
N PRO A 60 1.49 3.72 8.87
CA PRO A 60 1.53 2.32 9.29
C PRO A 60 0.18 1.60 9.24
N ILE A 61 -0.94 2.34 9.16
CA ILE A 61 -2.27 1.74 8.94
C ILE A 61 -2.31 0.87 7.67
N LEU A 62 -1.49 1.20 6.65
CA LEU A 62 -1.42 0.48 5.39
C LEU A 62 -0.73 -0.89 5.47
N VAL A 63 -0.04 -1.18 6.58
CA VAL A 63 0.57 -2.49 6.84
C VAL A 63 -0.15 -3.25 7.96
N GLY A 64 -1.25 -2.71 8.48
CA GLY A 64 -2.09 -3.38 9.47
C GLY A 64 -3.05 -4.38 8.83
N TYR A 65 -3.75 -5.11 9.69
CA TYR A 65 -4.83 -6.01 9.29
C TYR A 65 -6.14 -5.65 10.01
N LEU A 66 -7.26 -5.92 9.34
CA LEU A 66 -8.60 -5.64 9.85
C LEU A 66 -9.00 -6.71 10.88
N VAL A 67 -9.52 -6.27 12.03
CA VAL A 67 -10.15 -7.13 13.03
C VAL A 67 -11.59 -6.68 13.21
N ILE A 68 -12.53 -7.62 13.07
CA ILE A 68 -13.96 -7.37 13.31
C ILE A 68 -14.28 -7.87 14.72
N GLU A 69 -14.86 -7.01 15.52
CA GLU A 69 -15.27 -7.33 16.88
C GLU A 69 -16.67 -7.96 16.91
N SER A 70 -17.01 -8.64 18.02
CA SER A 70 -18.33 -9.23 18.22
C SER A 70 -19.48 -8.20 18.23
N SER A 71 -19.16 -6.93 18.45
CA SER A 71 -20.08 -5.78 18.38
C SER A 71 -20.42 -5.37 16.94
N GLY A 72 -19.72 -5.89 15.93
CA GLY A 72 -19.83 -5.45 14.53
C GLY A 72 -18.99 -4.23 14.20
N CYS A 73 -18.30 -3.62 15.17
CA CYS A 73 -17.27 -2.61 14.91
C CYS A 73 -16.01 -3.25 14.35
N ALA A 74 -15.24 -2.49 13.58
CA ALA A 74 -13.94 -2.93 13.07
C ALA A 74 -12.81 -2.02 13.57
N LYS A 75 -11.60 -2.58 13.58
CA LYS A 75 -10.37 -1.85 13.88
C LYS A 75 -9.24 -2.34 13.01
N VAL A 76 -8.25 -1.49 12.77
CA VAL A 76 -6.99 -1.89 12.14
C VAL A 76 -5.97 -2.14 13.25
N VAL A 77 -5.38 -3.32 13.24
CA VAL A 77 -4.29 -3.70 14.15
C VAL A 77 -2.98 -3.65 13.38
N VAL A 78 -2.05 -2.84 13.88
CA VAL A 78 -0.66 -2.81 13.42
C VAL A 78 0.15 -3.56 14.46
N ASP A 79 0.58 -4.76 14.11
CA ASP A 79 1.39 -5.64 14.95
C ASP A 79 2.74 -5.86 14.26
N PRO A 80 3.87 -5.36 14.81
CA PRO A 80 5.19 -5.54 14.23
C PRO A 80 5.59 -7.00 13.99
N ASP A 81 5.02 -7.93 14.79
CA ASP A 81 5.26 -9.37 14.67
C ASP A 81 4.35 -10.03 13.60
N ASN A 82 3.34 -9.29 13.10
CA ASN A 82 2.34 -9.79 12.15
C ASN A 82 1.84 -8.67 11.20
N LEU A 83 2.76 -8.06 10.46
CA LEU A 83 2.44 -7.00 9.49
C LEU A 83 1.94 -7.58 8.16
N ASN A 84 0.91 -6.97 7.60
CA ASN A 84 0.42 -7.22 6.25
C ASN A 84 1.15 -6.32 5.24
N VAL A 85 2.45 -6.58 5.03
CA VAL A 85 3.31 -5.73 4.18
C VAL A 85 2.99 -5.96 2.69
N PRO A 86 2.55 -4.94 1.94
CA PRO A 86 2.31 -5.09 0.51
C PRO A 86 3.63 -5.20 -0.29
N GLU A 87 3.56 -5.92 -1.41
CA GLU A 87 4.70 -6.14 -2.29
C GLU A 87 4.78 -5.08 -3.39
N PHE A 88 6.00 -4.60 -3.68
CA PHE A 88 6.27 -3.79 -4.87
C PHE A 88 6.60 -4.71 -6.05
N LEU A 89 5.68 -4.80 -7.00
CA LEU A 89 5.82 -5.59 -8.22
C LEU A 89 5.98 -4.66 -9.43
N GLU A 90 6.96 -4.97 -10.27
CA GLU A 90 7.13 -4.33 -11.57
C GLU A 90 7.14 -5.40 -12.65
N SER A 91 6.49 -5.09 -13.78
CA SER A 91 6.52 -5.93 -14.97
C SER A 91 6.71 -5.03 -16.18
N GLN A 92 7.60 -5.43 -17.08
CA GLN A 92 7.85 -4.72 -18.33
C GLN A 92 7.23 -5.51 -19.48
N CYS A 93 6.56 -4.79 -20.39
CA CYS A 93 6.05 -5.35 -21.62
C CYS A 93 6.77 -4.69 -22.79
N SER A 94 7.23 -5.50 -23.75
CA SER A 94 7.82 -5.01 -24.99
C SER A 94 6.78 -4.70 -26.07
N ALA A 95 5.52 -5.06 -25.86
CA ALA A 95 4.43 -4.70 -26.75
C ALA A 95 4.19 -3.18 -26.65
N HIS A 96 3.98 -2.53 -27.80
CA HIS A 96 3.59 -1.13 -27.80
C HIS A 96 2.20 -1.00 -27.16
N PHE A 97 1.93 0.10 -26.46
CA PHE A 97 0.61 0.30 -25.81
C PHE A 97 -0.56 0.17 -26.80
N CYS A 98 -0.37 0.54 -28.07
CA CYS A 98 -1.39 0.37 -29.11
C CYS A 98 -1.59 -1.07 -29.60
N ASP A 99 -0.74 -2.01 -29.19
CA ASP A 99 -0.82 -3.43 -29.53
C ASP A 99 -1.49 -4.27 -28.41
N LEU A 100 -1.83 -3.64 -27.28
CA LEU A 100 -2.59 -4.21 -26.16
C LEU A 100 -4.09 -3.98 -26.34
#